data_AF-A0A7W1E4L7-F1
#
_entry.id   AF-A0A7W1E4L7-F1
#
_cell.length_a   1.000
_cell.length_b   1.000
_cell.length_c   1.000
_cell.angle_alpha   90.00
_cell.angle_beta   90.00
_cell.angle_gamma   90.00
#
_symmetry.space_group_name_H-M   'P 1'
#
loop_
_entity.id
_entity.type
_entity.pdbx_description
1 polymer ?
#
loop_
_entity_poly.entity_id
_entity_poly.type
_entity_poly.pdbx_seq_one_letter_code
_entity_poly.pdbx_strand_id
1 'polypeptide(L)'
;MVELMIADPVNGRVVRQRCTGPFRECVVFTPENRQSVAVEPYTCAPTVFELMAKGIDAGLQVLAPGASMAMQIDITLESTTDQ
;
A
#
# COMPACT_ATOMS: atom_id res chain seq x y z
N MET A 1 10.33 -0.84 1.96
CA MET A 1 9.33 -1.82 2.44
C MET A 1 8.28 -1.06 3.22
N VAL A 2 7.01 -1.23 2.88
CA VAL A 2 5.87 -0.66 3.59
C VAL A 2 5.10 -1.81 4.23
N GLU A 3 4.69 -1.67 5.49
CA GLU A 3 3.85 -2.65 6.17
C GLU A 3 2.54 -1.98 6.60
N LEU A 4 1.43 -2.66 6.32
CA LEU A 4 0.07 -2.22 6.59
C LEU A 4 -0.63 -3.27 7.46
N MET A 5 -1.51 -2.84 8.35
CA MET A 5 -2.18 -3.72 9.30
C MET A 5 -3.64 -3.33 9.46
N ILE A 6 -4.53 -4.33 9.36
CA ILE A 6 -5.93 -4.21 9.76
C ILE A 6 -6.14 -5.13 10.96
N ALA A 7 -6.47 -4.56 12.11
CA ALA A 7 -6.73 -5.32 13.34
C ALA A 7 -8.23 -5.41 13.61
N ASP A 8 -8.70 -6.62 13.92
CA ASP A 8 -10.01 -6.92 14.47
C ASP A 8 -9.83 -7.50 15.88
N PRO A 9 -9.72 -6.65 16.91
CA PRO A 9 -9.44 -7.09 18.26
C PRO A 9 -10.59 -7.88 18.88
N VAL A 10 -11.84 -7.67 18.42
CA VAL A 10 -13.02 -8.40 18.94
C VAL A 10 -12.94 -9.87 18.56
N ASN A 11 -12.45 -10.18 17.36
CA ASN A 11 -12.29 -11.55 16.89
C ASN A 11 -10.85 -12.07 17.01
N GLY A 12 -9.94 -11.30 17.62
CA GLY A 12 -8.55 -11.66 17.80
C GLY A 12 -7.81 -11.94 16.49
N ARG A 13 -8.02 -11.10 15.47
CA ARG A 13 -7.44 -11.28 14.12
C ARG A 13 -6.67 -10.06 13.68
N VAL A 14 -5.61 -10.28 12.91
CA VAL A 14 -4.84 -9.24 12.24
C VAL A 14 -4.59 -9.66 10.80
N VAL A 15 -4.91 -8.80 9.85
CA VAL A 15 -4.44 -8.92 8.47
C VAL A 15 -3.21 -8.03 8.33
N ARG A 16 -2.08 -8.60 7.92
CA ARG A 16 -0.88 -7.83 7.55
C ARG A 16 -0.64 -7.87 6.07
N GLN A 17 -0.24 -6.74 5.53
CA GLN A 17 0.19 -6.60 4.15
C GLN A 17 1.60 -6.02 4.12
N ARG A 18 2.58 -6.82 3.70
CA ARG A 18 3.98 -6.41 3.54
C ARG A 18 4.28 -6.17 2.07
N CYS A 19 4.69 -4.94 1.78
CA CYS A 19 4.93 -4.46 0.42
C CYS A 19 6.43 -4.25 0.21
N THR A 20 7.03 -5.10 -0.61
CA THR A 20 8.46 -5.08 -0.95
C THR A 20 8.64 -4.55 -2.37
N GLY A 21 9.50 -3.56 -2.53
CA GLY A 21 9.60 -2.74 -3.74
C GLY A 21 9.59 -1.25 -3.36
N PRO A 22 9.40 -0.34 -4.33
CA PRO A 22 9.47 1.09 -4.11
C PRO A 22 8.13 1.70 -3.70
N PHE A 23 7.31 0.96 -2.96
CA PHE A 23 6.12 1.52 -2.34
C PHE A 23 6.54 2.62 -1.35
N ARG A 24 5.89 3.78 -1.45
CA ARG A 24 6.18 4.96 -0.63
C ARG A 24 4.93 5.70 -0.16
N GLU A 25 3.84 5.60 -0.92
CA GLU A 25 2.56 6.20 -0.55
C GLU A 25 1.56 5.11 -0.14
N CYS A 26 0.54 5.47 0.63
CA CYS A 26 -0.59 4.60 0.94
C CYS A 26 -1.89 5.39 0.90
N VAL A 27 -2.88 4.88 0.16
CA VAL A 27 -4.25 5.41 0.18
C VAL A 27 -5.09 4.54 1.10
N VAL A 28 -5.86 5.18 1.99
CA VAL A 28 -6.83 4.50 2.86
C VAL A 28 -8.20 5.06 2.56
N PHE A 29 -9.13 4.19 2.19
CA PHE A 29 -10.47 4.59 1.79
C PHE A 29 -11.56 3.67 2.36
N THR A 30 -12.58 4.28 2.96
CA THR A 30 -13.78 3.58 3.45
C THR A 30 -14.98 4.03 2.62
N PRO A 31 -15.48 3.21 1.68
CA PRO A 31 -16.67 3.54 0.90
C PRO A 31 -17.92 3.61 1.77
N GLU A 32 -18.79 4.58 1.48
CA GLU A 32 -20.02 4.82 2.25
C GLU A 32 -21.07 3.71 2.08
N ASN A 33 -21.04 2.96 0.98
CA ASN A 33 -22.08 2.02 0.59
C ASN A 33 -21.78 0.54 0.89
N ARG A 34 -20.69 0.23 1.61
CA ARG A 34 -20.36 -1.15 2.03
C ARG A 34 -19.47 -1.18 3.27
N GLN A 35 -19.54 -2.27 4.03
CA GLN A 35 -18.71 -2.50 5.22
C GLN A 35 -17.32 -3.02 4.81
N SER A 36 -16.47 -2.13 4.29
CA SER A 36 -15.11 -2.47 3.88
C SER A 36 -14.17 -1.30 4.07
N VAL A 37 -12.88 -1.58 4.25
CA VAL A 37 -11.80 -0.60 4.12
C VAL A 37 -10.84 -1.07 3.03
N ALA A 38 -10.38 -0.15 2.18
CA ALA A 38 -9.28 -0.37 1.25
C ALA A 38 -8.02 0.26 1.83
N VAL A 39 -6.91 -0.49 1.78
CA VAL A 39 -5.57 -0.04 2.18
C VAL A 39 -4.64 -0.33 1.00
N GLU A 40 -4.22 0.71 0.31
CA GLU A 40 -3.67 0.62 -1.05
C GLU A 40 -2.26 1.21 -1.11
N PRO A 41 -1.20 0.37 -1.15
CA PRO A 41 0.18 0.83 -1.23
C PRO A 41 0.54 1.23 -2.67
N TYR A 42 1.09 2.43 -2.83
CA TYR A 42 1.40 3.03 -4.13
C TYR A 42 2.90 3.32 -4.26
N THR A 43 3.41 3.22 -5.48
CA THR A 43 4.80 3.58 -5.82
C THR A 43 4.99 5.08 -6.06
N CYS A 44 3.90 5.80 -6.32
CA CYS A 44 3.88 7.24 -6.54
C CYS A 44 2.56 7.84 -6.02
N ALA A 45 2.56 9.14 -5.76
CA ALA A 45 1.35 9.83 -5.30
C ALA A 45 0.27 9.86 -6.40
N PRO A 46 -1.02 9.89 -6.03
CA PRO A 46 -2.07 10.31 -6.96
C PRO A 46 -1.69 11.64 -7.63
N THR A 47 -2.11 11.83 -8.88
CA THR A 47 -1.77 13.02 -9.72
C THR A 47 -0.26 13.29 -9.90
N VAL A 48 0.58 12.24 -9.85
CA VAL A 48 2.05 12.30 -9.96
C VAL A 48 2.57 13.25 -11.05
N PHE A 49 1.99 13.26 -12.25
CA PHE A 49 2.45 14.11 -13.35
C PHE A 49 2.26 15.60 -13.07
N GLU A 50 1.14 15.99 -12.45
CA GLU A 50 0.86 17.38 -12.09
C GLU A 50 1.77 17.87 -10.97
N LEU A 51 2.02 17.00 -9.98
CA LEU A 51 2.92 17.29 -8.86
C LEU A 51 4.35 17.48 -9.37
N MET A 52 4.82 16.62 -10.26
CA MET A 52 6.13 16.75 -10.87
C MET A 52 6.27 18.00 -11.74
N ALA A 53 5.23 18.38 -12.49
CA ALA A 53 5.23 19.63 -13.25
C ALA A 53 5.37 20.88 -12.35
N LYS A 54 4.99 20.76 -11.08
CA LYS A 54 5.18 21.79 -10.04
C LYS A 54 6.50 21.67 -9.29
N GLY A 55 7.39 20.76 -9.69
CA GLY A 55 8.67 20.51 -9.03
C GLY A 55 8.57 19.70 -7.73
N ILE A 56 7.45 19.04 -7.48
CA ILE A 56 7.23 18.21 -6.29
C ILE A 56 7.62 16.77 -6.62
N ASP A 57 8.50 16.16 -5.82
CA ASP A 57 8.77 14.73 -5.91
C ASP A 57 7.54 13.93 -5.46
N ALA A 58 6.90 13.29 -6.43
CA ALA A 58 5.74 12.45 -6.24
C ALA A 58 6.02 10.97 -6.54
N GLY A 59 7.28 10.58 -6.71
CA GLY A 59 7.68 9.17 -6.81
C GLY A 59 7.52 8.49 -8.18
N LEU A 60 7.33 9.23 -9.28
CA LEU A 60 7.30 8.63 -10.61
C LEU A 60 8.60 7.88 -10.89
N GLN A 61 8.48 6.63 -11.32
CA GLN A 61 9.61 5.85 -11.80
C GLN A 61 9.51 5.65 -13.30
N VAL A 62 10.57 6.02 -14.01
CA VAL A 62 10.68 5.86 -15.46
C VAL A 62 11.65 4.71 -15.73
N LEU A 63 11.16 3.67 -16.39
CA LEU A 63 11.99 2.53 -16.81
C LEU A 63 12.49 2.77 -18.25
N ALA A 64 13.79 2.55 -18.46
CA ALA A 64 14.39 2.59 -19.78
C ALA A 64 13.93 1.38 -20.64
N PRO A 65 14.09 1.43 -21.98
CA PRO A 65 13.84 0.28 -22.83
C PRO A 65 14.62 -0.95 -22.36
N GLY A 66 13.91 -2.07 -22.16
CA GLY A 66 14.50 -3.33 -21.66
C GLY A 66 14.65 -3.42 -20.14
N ALA A 67 14.40 -2.35 -19.39
CA ALA A 67 14.41 -2.38 -17.93
C ALA A 67 13.11 -2.99 -17.38
N SER A 68 13.22 -3.63 -16.22
CA SER A 68 12.09 -4.19 -15.48
C SER A 68 12.18 -3.82 -14.00
N MET A 69 11.03 -3.88 -13.34
CA MET A 69 10.93 -3.70 -11.90
C MET A 69 10.02 -4.77 -11.31
N ALA A 70 10.50 -5.44 -10.27
CA ALA A 70 9.72 -6.40 -9.51
C ALA A 70 9.21 -5.76 -8.21
N MET A 71 7.98 -6.09 -7.86
CA MET A 71 7.32 -5.66 -6.65
C MET A 71 6.55 -6.84 -6.09
N GLN A 72 6.47 -6.94 -4.77
CA GLN A 72 5.81 -8.03 -4.08
C GLN A 72 4.92 -7.47 -2.98
N ILE A 73 3.73 -8.06 -2.84
CA ILE A 73 2.79 -7.80 -1.77
C ILE A 73 2.45 -9.15 -1.14
N ASP A 74 2.85 -9.34 0.11
CA ASP A 74 2.49 -10.52 0.90
C ASP A 74 1.32 -10.14 1.82
N ILE A 75 0.21 -10.87 1.72
CA ILE A 75 -0.96 -10.71 2.58
C ILE A 75 -1.07 -11.93 3.49
N THR A 76 -1.09 -11.69 4.79
CA THR A 76 -1.14 -12.73 5.82
C THR A 76 -2.26 -12.45 6.81
N LEU A 77 -2.86 -13.52 7.33
CA LEU A 77 -3.82 -13.49 8.42
C LEU A 77 -3.20 -14.12 9.66
N GLU A 78 -3.12 -13.36 10.73
CA GLU A 78 -2.59 -13.76 12.03
C GLU A 78 -3.74 -13.83 13.05
N SER A 79 -3.68 -14.81 13.95
CA SER A 79 -4.52 -14.83 15.15
C SER A 79 -3.76 -14.17 16.28
N THR A 80 -4.39 -13.30 17.06
CA THR A 80 -3.78 -12.65 18.23
C THR A 80 -4.03 -13.43 19.52
N THR A 81 -4.15 -14.76 19.44
CA THR A 81 -4.35 -15.61 20.61
C THR A 81 -3.13 -15.48 21.53
N ASP A 82 -3.34 -14.99 22.75
CA ASP A 82 -2.41 -15.20 23.85
C ASP A 82 -2.20 -16.72 24.01
N GLN A 83 -0.95 -17.12 24.22
CA GLN A 83 -0.63 -18.45 24.77
C GLN A 83 -1.26 -18.61 26.16
#